data_AF-A0AAD5D0I5-F1
#
_entry.id   AF-A0AAD5D0I5-F1
#
_cell.length_a   1.000
_cell.length_b   1.000
_cell.length_c   1.000
_cell.angle_alpha   90.00
_cell.angle_beta   90.00
_cell.angle_gamma   90.00
#
_symmetry.space_group_name_H-M   'P 1'
#
loop_
_entity.id
_entity.type
_entity.pdbx_description
1 polymer ?
#
loop_
_entity_poly.entity_id
_entity_poly.type
_entity_poly.pdbx_seq_one_letter_code
_entity_poly.pdbx_strand_id
1 'polypeptide(L)'
;MLKVKELRPELQDILNANMDDVKQRRKAREVFKDIQLNIDHVLFKIDTKYDGLKTKESYEVNSKGVEIFTKSWLPESGSPKAVICFCHGYGDTCTFFFEGIARRFASSGYAVLAMDFPGFGISEGLHGYIPSFDGLVDDVIEHYSKIKENPELRDLPRFLMGQSMGGAVAIKMHLKQPEFWNGAVLVAPMCKIADDVVPPWPVKTFLIGIAKVLPKYKLVPQKDLGDMAFRDPKKKPLTSYNVIAYKDRPRLGTAVELLNTTQDIENQLEKITLPLLILHGKADIVTDPSVSKTLYEKARSSDKKLNLYEGCCHALLEGETDDIILSVFNDIISWLDEHSAAKSCARWLHHPTLRKTRHAFLTCLRRECVTITNMANITVVITVVPSVINGGITALYYILWGIGLKSCGPVRAILAEYSGAVLGVLSAVLYGRRGHIWKKVGGLFAMLASFYFLSQGWAMATYSPFNILSPIEL
;
A
#
# COMPACT_ATOMS: atom_id res chain seq x y z
N MET A 1 -32.97 -0.65 -3.25
CA MET A 1 -33.55 -1.87 -2.66
C MET A 1 -33.61 -2.94 -3.73
N LEU A 2 -32.97 -4.10 -3.54
CA LEU A 2 -33.50 -5.37 -4.08
C LEU A 2 -35.01 -5.27 -3.91
N LYS A 3 -35.79 -5.32 -4.99
CA LYS A 3 -37.23 -5.42 -4.85
C LYS A 3 -37.48 -6.80 -4.25
N VAL A 4 -37.43 -6.86 -2.92
CA VAL A 4 -37.63 -8.04 -2.08
C VAL A 4 -38.93 -8.75 -2.50
N LYS A 5 -39.91 -8.00 -3.01
CA LYS A 5 -41.18 -8.50 -3.54
C LYS A 5 -41.11 -9.33 -4.83
N GLU A 6 -40.01 -9.28 -5.59
CA GLU A 6 -39.85 -9.99 -6.88
C GLU A 6 -38.87 -11.18 -6.79
N LEU A 7 -38.30 -11.46 -5.62
CA LEU A 7 -37.41 -12.62 -5.41
C LEU A 7 -38.24 -13.90 -5.26
N ARG A 8 -37.68 -15.03 -5.73
CA ARG A 8 -38.26 -16.36 -5.48
C ARG A 8 -38.51 -16.56 -3.97
N PRO A 9 -39.61 -17.18 -3.54
CA PRO A 9 -39.93 -17.38 -2.11
C PRO A 9 -38.77 -17.96 -1.29
N GLU A 10 -38.01 -18.89 -1.87
CA GLU A 10 -36.82 -19.49 -1.25
C GLU A 10 -35.71 -18.48 -0.91
N LEU A 11 -35.53 -17.44 -1.73
CA LEU A 11 -34.58 -16.35 -1.47
C LEU A 11 -35.09 -15.42 -0.37
N GLN A 12 -36.42 -15.25 -0.28
CA GLN A 12 -37.04 -14.45 0.76
C GLN A 12 -36.84 -15.06 2.15
N ASP A 13 -36.99 -16.37 2.27
CA ASP A 13 -36.79 -17.10 3.52
C ASP A 13 -35.35 -16.97 4.03
N ILE A 14 -34.37 -16.96 3.11
CA ILE A 14 -32.96 -16.75 3.44
C ILE A 14 -32.74 -15.32 3.95
N LEU A 15 -33.33 -14.32 3.31
CA LEU A 15 -33.21 -12.92 3.75
C LEU A 15 -33.88 -12.65 5.09
N ASN A 16 -34.93 -13.40 5.42
CA ASN A 16 -35.65 -13.30 6.69
C ASN A 16 -35.04 -14.15 7.80
N ALA A 17 -34.02 -14.96 7.50
CA ALA A 17 -33.38 -15.84 8.48
C ALA A 17 -32.66 -15.03 9.57
N ASN A 18 -32.54 -15.63 10.76
CA ASN A 18 -31.82 -15.00 11.87
C ASN A 18 -30.31 -14.96 11.59
N MET A 19 -29.81 -13.81 11.16
CA MET A 19 -28.40 -13.60 10.84
C MET A 19 -27.47 -13.61 12.07
N ASP A 20 -28.00 -13.67 13.29
CA ASP A 20 -27.18 -13.94 14.48
C ASP A 20 -26.61 -15.38 14.45
N ASP A 21 -27.23 -16.31 13.71
CA ASP A 21 -26.71 -17.66 13.44
C ASP A 21 -25.78 -17.66 12.21
N VAL A 22 -24.51 -18.02 12.43
CA VAL A 22 -23.50 -18.12 11.38
C VAL A 22 -23.89 -19.10 10.26
N LYS A 23 -24.65 -20.16 10.57
CA LYS A 23 -25.09 -21.12 9.55
C LYS A 23 -26.04 -20.47 8.54
N GLN A 24 -26.90 -19.55 9.02
CA GLN A 24 -27.78 -18.78 8.15
C GLN A 24 -26.99 -17.79 7.29
N ARG A 25 -25.99 -17.11 7.88
CA ARG A 25 -25.07 -16.23 7.13
C ARG A 25 -24.33 -16.99 6.03
N ARG A 26 -23.78 -18.17 6.33
CA ARG A 26 -23.10 -19.03 5.34
C ARG A 26 -24.05 -19.51 4.24
N LYS A 27 -25.26 -19.94 4.59
CA LYS A 27 -26.30 -20.30 3.61
C LYS A 27 -26.66 -19.12 2.70
N ALA A 28 -26.82 -17.93 3.27
CA ALA A 28 -27.10 -16.72 2.51
C ALA A 28 -25.96 -16.37 1.56
N ARG A 29 -24.71 -16.46 2.02
CA ARG A 29 -23.52 -16.25 1.19
C ARG A 29 -23.51 -17.19 -0.01
N GLU A 30 -23.70 -18.49 0.20
CA GLU A 30 -23.68 -19.48 -0.90
C GLU A 30 -24.75 -19.22 -1.96
N VAL A 31 -25.94 -18.78 -1.54
CA VAL A 31 -27.05 -18.53 -2.47
C VAL A 31 -26.91 -17.22 -3.24
N PHE A 32 -26.32 -16.19 -2.62
CA PHE A 32 -26.19 -14.87 -3.24
C PHE A 32 -24.85 -14.64 -3.94
N LYS A 33 -23.84 -15.51 -3.77
CA LYS A 33 -22.49 -15.28 -4.32
C LYS A 33 -22.46 -15.01 -5.82
N ASP A 34 -23.21 -15.79 -6.61
CA ASP A 34 -23.20 -15.64 -8.06
C ASP A 34 -23.96 -14.38 -8.48
N ILE A 35 -25.05 -14.05 -7.78
CA ILE A 35 -25.79 -12.80 -8.01
C ILE A 35 -24.88 -11.60 -7.73
N GLN A 36 -24.18 -11.63 -6.60
CA GLN A 36 -23.24 -10.58 -6.17
C GLN A 36 -22.12 -10.36 -7.19
N LEU A 37 -21.56 -11.42 -7.76
CA LEU A 37 -20.48 -11.33 -8.76
C LEU A 37 -20.97 -10.83 -10.12
N ASN A 38 -22.27 -10.88 -10.41
CA ASN A 38 -22.85 -10.47 -11.69
C ASN A 38 -23.55 -9.10 -11.66
N ILE A 39 -23.44 -8.35 -10.55
CA ILE A 39 -24.05 -7.02 -10.49
C ILE A 39 -23.31 -6.02 -11.40
N ASP A 40 -24.05 -5.06 -11.95
CA ASP A 40 -23.49 -4.01 -12.79
C ASP A 40 -22.71 -2.97 -11.96
N HIS A 41 -21.46 -3.28 -11.63
CA HIS A 41 -20.59 -2.41 -10.84
C HIS A 41 -19.14 -2.49 -11.33
N VAL A 42 -18.38 -1.39 -11.36
CA VAL A 42 -16.99 -1.35 -11.86
C VAL A 42 -16.03 -2.34 -11.20
N LEU A 43 -16.34 -2.77 -9.96
CA LEU A 43 -15.57 -3.80 -9.24
C LEU A 43 -15.79 -5.23 -9.78
N PHE A 44 -16.85 -5.45 -10.57
CA PHE A 44 -17.24 -6.76 -11.11
C PHE A 44 -17.42 -6.76 -12.63
N LYS A 45 -17.59 -5.58 -13.26
CA LYS A 45 -17.53 -5.39 -14.72
C LYS A 45 -16.08 -5.52 -15.16
N ILE A 46 -15.61 -6.71 -15.51
CA ILE A 46 -14.22 -6.81 -15.94
C ILE A 46 -14.01 -7.80 -17.09
N ASP A 47 -13.37 -7.26 -18.14
CA ASP A 47 -12.40 -7.90 -19.03
C ASP A 47 -11.61 -9.07 -18.40
N THR A 48 -11.15 -9.97 -19.26
CA THR A 48 -10.34 -11.20 -19.06
C THR A 48 -9.05 -11.06 -18.22
N LYS A 49 -8.81 -9.92 -17.56
CA LYS A 49 -7.60 -9.58 -16.80
C LYS A 49 -7.57 -10.13 -15.36
N TYR A 50 -8.67 -10.68 -14.85
CA TYR A 50 -8.75 -11.30 -13.51
C TYR A 50 -8.87 -12.83 -13.52
N ASP A 51 -8.92 -13.46 -14.71
CA ASP A 51 -9.08 -14.91 -14.87
C ASP A 51 -7.84 -15.69 -14.37
N GLY A 52 -6.70 -15.01 -14.24
CA GLY A 52 -5.45 -15.57 -13.72
C GLY A 52 -5.14 -15.19 -12.27
N LEU A 53 -6.08 -15.36 -11.35
CA LEU A 53 -5.84 -15.16 -9.92
C LEU A 53 -5.99 -16.46 -9.14
N LYS A 54 -5.02 -16.72 -8.25
CA LYS A 54 -5.11 -17.81 -7.27
C LYS A 54 -5.90 -17.33 -6.06
N THR A 55 -7.15 -17.75 -5.96
CA THR A 55 -7.99 -17.46 -4.79
C THR A 55 -8.10 -18.68 -3.88
N LYS A 56 -7.95 -18.48 -2.57
CA LYS A 56 -8.15 -19.54 -1.57
C LYS A 56 -9.04 -19.03 -0.45
N GLU A 57 -10.09 -19.79 -0.16
CA GLU A 57 -10.97 -19.62 1.00
C GLU A 57 -10.65 -20.71 2.03
N SER A 58 -10.71 -20.36 3.30
CA SER A 58 -10.49 -21.31 4.39
C SER A 58 -11.24 -20.91 5.65
N TYR A 59 -11.51 -21.90 6.49
CA TYR A 59 -11.97 -21.72 7.86
C TYR A 59 -10.86 -22.15 8.81
N GLU A 60 -10.52 -21.27 9.75
CA GLU A 60 -9.47 -21.51 10.73
C GLU A 60 -10.02 -21.21 12.12
N VAL A 61 -9.79 -22.13 13.07
CA VAL A 61 -10.14 -21.89 14.47
C VAL A 61 -9.03 -21.08 15.11
N ASN A 62 -9.36 -19.91 15.66
CA ASN A 62 -8.39 -19.07 16.36
C ASN A 62 -8.06 -19.62 17.77
N SER A 63 -7.10 -19.00 18.45
CA SER A 63 -6.68 -19.36 19.81
C SER A 63 -7.79 -19.34 20.87
N LYS A 64 -8.93 -18.70 20.57
CA LYS A 64 -10.11 -18.60 21.44
C LYS A 64 -11.21 -19.61 21.08
N GLY A 65 -10.96 -20.51 20.13
CA GLY A 65 -11.93 -21.53 19.70
C GLY A 65 -13.04 -21.01 18.79
N VAL A 66 -12.86 -19.85 18.15
CA VAL A 66 -13.81 -19.27 17.21
C VAL A 66 -13.39 -19.60 15.79
N GLU A 67 -14.28 -20.15 14.97
CA GLU A 67 -14.02 -20.42 13.56
C GLU A 67 -14.12 -19.15 12.71
N ILE A 68 -12.99 -18.78 12.10
CA ILE A 68 -12.80 -17.55 11.33
C ILE A 68 -12.73 -17.90 9.85
N PHE A 69 -13.52 -17.20 9.05
CA PHE A 69 -13.40 -17.24 7.60
C PHE A 69 -12.25 -16.34 7.13
N THR A 70 -11.41 -16.88 6.26
CA THR A 70 -10.27 -16.19 5.67
C THR A 70 -10.28 -16.38 4.16
N LYS A 71 -9.84 -15.35 3.44
CA LYS A 71 -9.72 -15.39 1.99
C LYS A 71 -8.45 -14.70 1.53
N SER A 72 -7.84 -15.27 0.50
CA SER A 72 -6.64 -14.72 -0.13
C SER A 72 -6.79 -14.67 -1.64
N TRP A 73 -6.17 -13.65 -2.24
CA TRP A 73 -6.10 -13.42 -3.68
C TRP A 73 -4.64 -13.15 -4.04
N LEU A 74 -4.04 -14.08 -4.78
CA LEU A 74 -2.65 -13.99 -5.22
C LEU A 74 -2.59 -13.91 -6.76
N PRO A 75 -1.60 -13.20 -7.33
CA PRO A 75 -1.30 -13.28 -8.75
C PRO A 75 -1.01 -14.73 -9.16
N GLU A 76 -1.51 -15.19 -10.31
CA GLU A 76 -1.25 -16.57 -10.77
C GLU A 76 0.22 -16.79 -11.14
N SER A 77 0.85 -15.80 -11.79
CA SER A 77 2.24 -15.84 -12.23
C SER A 77 3.10 -14.78 -11.55
N GLY A 78 4.32 -15.17 -11.16
CA GLY A 78 5.31 -14.28 -10.53
C GLY A 78 5.18 -14.19 -9.01
N SER A 79 6.24 -13.69 -8.36
CA SER A 79 6.21 -13.37 -6.94
C SER A 79 5.39 -12.09 -6.73
N PRO A 80 4.50 -12.03 -5.73
CA PRO A 80 3.82 -10.79 -5.39
C PRO A 80 4.84 -9.69 -5.03
N LYS A 81 4.50 -8.44 -5.34
CA LYS A 81 5.30 -7.25 -5.02
C LYS A 81 5.35 -7.00 -3.51
N ALA A 82 4.20 -7.20 -2.85
CA ALA A 82 4.00 -7.03 -1.42
C ALA A 82 2.71 -7.75 -0.98
N VAL A 83 2.50 -7.83 0.33
CA VAL A 83 1.28 -8.34 0.96
C VAL A 83 0.42 -7.18 1.45
N ILE A 84 -0.88 -7.21 1.14
CA ILE A 84 -1.89 -6.31 1.67
C ILE A 84 -2.77 -7.10 2.64
N CYS A 85 -2.76 -6.70 3.91
CA CYS A 85 -3.61 -7.25 4.96
C CYS A 85 -4.81 -6.33 5.16
N PHE A 86 -5.99 -6.78 4.72
CA PHE A 86 -7.20 -5.96 4.74
C PHE A 86 -8.00 -6.07 6.04
N CYS A 87 -8.47 -4.95 6.54
CA CYS A 87 -9.34 -4.85 7.71
C CYS A 87 -10.65 -4.17 7.27
N HIS A 88 -11.77 -4.90 7.32
CA HIS A 88 -13.07 -4.43 6.87
C HIS A 88 -13.76 -3.48 7.88
N GLY A 89 -14.77 -2.75 7.43
CA GLY A 89 -15.56 -1.83 8.26
C GLY A 89 -16.56 -2.53 9.18
N TYR A 90 -17.17 -1.77 10.09
CA TYR A 90 -18.22 -2.30 10.98
C TYR A 90 -19.41 -2.77 10.16
N GLY A 91 -19.79 -4.03 10.37
CA GLY A 91 -20.93 -4.64 9.70
C GLY A 91 -20.68 -5.12 8.28
N ASP A 92 -19.46 -4.99 7.76
CA ASP A 92 -19.10 -5.48 6.43
C ASP A 92 -18.47 -6.88 6.46
N THR A 93 -18.03 -7.35 5.29
CA THR A 93 -17.41 -8.66 5.04
C THR A 93 -16.35 -8.55 3.94
N CYS A 94 -15.36 -9.44 3.95
CA CYS A 94 -14.38 -9.54 2.87
C CYS A 94 -14.89 -10.28 1.60
N THR A 95 -16.17 -10.65 1.54
CA THR A 95 -16.69 -11.58 0.50
C THR A 95 -17.54 -10.94 -0.61
N PHE A 96 -17.86 -9.65 -0.51
CA PHE A 96 -18.72 -8.98 -1.50
C PHE A 96 -18.01 -7.83 -2.23
N PHE A 97 -18.23 -6.55 -1.88
CA PHE A 97 -17.53 -5.45 -2.57
C PHE A 97 -16.01 -5.60 -2.49
N PHE A 98 -15.53 -6.06 -1.33
CA PHE A 98 -14.11 -6.33 -1.15
C PHE A 98 -13.57 -7.43 -2.09
N GLU A 99 -14.38 -8.37 -2.58
CA GLU A 99 -13.95 -9.35 -3.57
C GLU A 99 -13.39 -8.65 -4.83
N GLY A 100 -14.10 -7.64 -5.35
CA GLY A 100 -13.64 -6.90 -6.51
C GLY A 100 -12.48 -5.96 -6.20
N ILE A 101 -12.46 -5.36 -5.00
CA ILE A 101 -11.33 -4.56 -4.52
C ILE A 101 -10.05 -5.40 -4.45
N ALA A 102 -10.14 -6.59 -3.85
CA ALA A 102 -9.02 -7.52 -3.70
C ALA A 102 -8.51 -8.04 -5.04
N ARG A 103 -9.42 -8.42 -5.95
CA ARG A 103 -9.05 -8.82 -7.32
C ARG A 103 -8.27 -7.73 -8.03
N ARG A 104 -8.70 -6.47 -7.91
CA ARG A 104 -8.01 -5.33 -8.52
C ARG A 104 -6.58 -5.15 -8.03
N PHE A 105 -6.35 -5.25 -6.71
CA PHE A 105 -5.00 -5.23 -6.17
C PHE A 105 -4.20 -6.48 -6.57
N ALA A 106 -4.83 -7.65 -6.57
CA ALA A 106 -4.15 -8.88 -6.95
C ALA A 106 -3.66 -8.86 -8.41
N SER A 107 -4.47 -8.41 -9.37
CA SER A 107 -3.98 -8.23 -10.76
C SER A 107 -3.01 -7.06 -10.94
N SER A 108 -2.84 -6.22 -9.91
CA SER A 108 -1.78 -5.20 -9.87
C SER A 108 -0.47 -5.75 -9.29
N GLY A 109 -0.43 -7.03 -8.94
CA GLY A 109 0.75 -7.77 -8.49
C GLY A 109 0.88 -7.93 -6.98
N TYR A 110 -0.16 -7.68 -6.18
CA TYR A 110 -0.12 -7.82 -4.73
C TYR A 110 -0.75 -9.12 -4.24
N ALA A 111 -0.23 -9.68 -3.15
CA ALA A 111 -0.94 -10.72 -2.40
C ALA A 111 -1.92 -10.03 -1.46
N VAL A 112 -3.21 -10.27 -1.60
CA VAL A 112 -4.24 -9.70 -0.72
C VAL A 112 -4.72 -10.78 0.23
N LEU A 113 -4.68 -10.50 1.53
CA LEU A 113 -5.19 -11.36 2.58
C LEU A 113 -6.29 -10.63 3.34
N ALA A 114 -7.39 -11.32 3.63
CA ALA A 114 -8.49 -10.80 4.42
C ALA A 114 -9.09 -11.88 5.31
N MET A 115 -9.69 -11.44 6.42
CA MET A 115 -10.54 -12.26 7.27
C MET A 115 -11.83 -11.53 7.57
N ASP A 116 -12.92 -12.28 7.73
CA ASP A 116 -14.11 -11.73 8.39
C ASP A 116 -13.85 -11.72 9.90
N PHE A 117 -14.06 -10.60 10.56
CA PHE A 117 -13.89 -10.49 12.01
C PHE A 117 -14.87 -11.42 12.76
N PRO A 118 -14.52 -11.88 13.98
CA PRO A 118 -15.45 -12.57 14.85
C PRO A 118 -16.78 -11.82 14.97
N GLY A 119 -17.89 -12.50 14.68
CA GLY A 119 -19.23 -11.92 14.66
C GLY A 119 -19.56 -11.09 13.42
N PHE A 120 -18.82 -11.21 12.32
CA PHE A 120 -19.10 -10.54 11.05
C PHE A 120 -18.99 -11.51 9.87
N GLY A 121 -19.54 -11.11 8.72
CA GLY A 121 -19.54 -11.88 7.47
C GLY A 121 -19.96 -13.34 7.68
N ILE A 122 -19.06 -14.28 7.44
CA ILE A 122 -19.29 -15.73 7.63
C ILE A 122 -18.39 -16.37 8.72
N SER A 123 -17.70 -15.55 9.51
CA SER A 123 -17.01 -15.97 10.74
C SER A 123 -18.00 -16.22 11.88
N GLU A 124 -17.66 -17.16 12.76
CA GLU A 124 -18.41 -17.42 13.99
C GLU A 124 -18.45 -16.22 14.93
N GLY A 125 -19.36 -16.28 15.91
CA GLY A 125 -19.62 -15.19 16.84
C GLY A 125 -20.99 -14.56 16.65
N LEU A 126 -21.41 -13.80 17.65
CA LEU A 126 -22.70 -13.11 17.64
C LEU A 126 -22.66 -11.93 16.65
N HIS A 127 -23.57 -11.93 15.67
CA HIS A 127 -23.51 -10.97 14.56
C HIS A 127 -23.54 -9.52 15.05
N GLY A 128 -22.55 -8.71 14.64
CA GLY A 128 -22.39 -7.31 15.01
C GLY A 128 -21.91 -7.06 16.45
N TYR A 129 -21.42 -8.10 17.15
CA TYR A 129 -20.94 -8.00 18.53
C TYR A 129 -19.42 -8.09 18.65
N ILE A 130 -18.80 -7.00 19.09
CA ILE A 130 -17.40 -6.92 19.52
C ILE A 130 -17.37 -6.87 21.05
N PRO A 131 -16.93 -7.95 21.75
CA PRO A 131 -16.86 -7.97 23.20
C PRO A 131 -15.66 -7.19 23.76
N SER A 132 -14.57 -7.12 22.99
CA SER A 132 -13.37 -6.35 23.28
C SER A 132 -12.71 -5.97 21.97
N PHE A 133 -12.48 -4.68 21.74
CA PHE A 133 -11.81 -4.23 20.52
C PHE A 133 -10.34 -4.62 20.51
N ASP A 134 -9.66 -4.55 21.65
CA ASP A 134 -8.29 -5.07 21.76
C ASP A 134 -8.24 -6.58 21.51
N GLY A 135 -9.22 -7.33 21.99
CA GLY A 135 -9.35 -8.75 21.70
C GLY A 135 -9.57 -9.03 20.21
N LEU A 136 -10.34 -8.19 19.50
CA LEU A 136 -10.50 -8.24 18.05
C LEU A 136 -9.15 -7.98 17.34
N VAL A 137 -8.41 -6.95 17.76
CA VAL A 137 -7.09 -6.64 17.19
C VAL A 137 -6.13 -7.82 17.39
N ASP A 138 -6.17 -8.48 18.55
CA ASP A 138 -5.36 -9.67 18.83
C ASP A 138 -5.71 -10.84 17.90
N ASP A 139 -7.01 -11.06 17.62
CA ASP A 139 -7.46 -12.09 16.67
C ASP A 139 -6.95 -11.81 15.24
N VAL A 140 -6.97 -10.54 14.83
CA VAL A 140 -6.48 -10.12 13.50
C VAL A 140 -4.95 -10.23 13.42
N ILE A 141 -4.24 -9.89 14.49
CA ILE A 141 -2.79 -10.10 14.61
C ILE A 141 -2.44 -11.58 14.52
N GLU A 142 -3.19 -12.45 15.21
CA GLU A 142 -2.99 -13.90 15.18
C GLU A 142 -3.05 -14.43 13.75
N HIS A 143 -4.07 -14.01 12.99
CA HIS A 143 -4.22 -14.42 11.59
C HIS A 143 -3.08 -13.90 10.71
N TYR A 144 -2.78 -12.59 10.72
CA TYR A 144 -1.76 -12.04 9.83
C TYR A 144 -0.32 -12.36 10.23
N SER A 145 -0.08 -12.77 11.47
CA SER A 145 1.26 -13.25 11.88
C SER A 145 1.68 -14.51 11.12
N LYS A 146 0.72 -15.30 10.61
CA LYS A 146 0.97 -16.51 9.80
C LYS A 146 1.67 -16.21 8.47
N ILE A 147 1.70 -14.96 8.02
CA ILE A 147 2.50 -14.54 6.85
C ILE A 147 3.97 -14.96 7.01
N LYS A 148 4.50 -14.95 8.25
CA LYS A 148 5.87 -15.38 8.55
C LYS A 148 6.13 -16.85 8.25
N GLU A 149 5.09 -17.68 8.26
CA GLU A 149 5.16 -19.12 8.03
C GLU A 149 5.05 -19.46 6.54
N ASN A 150 4.51 -18.56 5.72
CA ASN A 150 4.35 -18.76 4.28
C ASN A 150 5.64 -18.41 3.52
N PRO A 151 6.35 -19.38 2.90
CA PRO A 151 7.60 -19.11 2.19
C PRO A 151 7.48 -18.13 1.02
N GLU A 152 6.31 -18.03 0.38
CA GLU A 152 6.05 -17.12 -0.73
C GLU A 152 5.84 -15.67 -0.26
N LEU A 153 5.44 -15.47 0.99
CA LEU A 153 5.01 -14.16 1.51
C LEU A 153 5.92 -13.59 2.62
N ARG A 154 6.64 -14.44 3.36
CA ARG A 154 7.34 -14.05 4.60
C ARG A 154 8.38 -12.93 4.44
N ASP A 155 9.01 -12.86 3.27
CA ASP A 155 10.10 -11.93 2.95
C ASP A 155 9.61 -10.67 2.20
N LEU A 156 8.31 -10.59 1.90
CA LEU A 156 7.71 -9.47 1.19
C LEU A 156 7.40 -8.30 2.13
N PRO A 157 7.37 -7.05 1.61
CA PRO A 157 6.79 -5.92 2.33
C PRO A 157 5.33 -6.21 2.71
N ARG A 158 4.90 -5.75 3.88
CA ARG A 158 3.55 -5.97 4.42
C ARG A 158 2.86 -4.64 4.68
N PHE A 159 1.71 -4.44 4.06
CA PHE A 159 0.90 -3.24 4.20
C PHE A 159 -0.42 -3.57 4.90
N LEU A 160 -0.83 -2.70 5.81
CA LEU A 160 -2.19 -2.72 6.33
C LEU A 160 -3.09 -1.93 5.38
N MET A 161 -4.29 -2.42 5.13
CA MET A 161 -5.33 -1.66 4.46
C MET A 161 -6.61 -1.69 5.29
N GLY A 162 -7.00 -0.55 5.85
CA GLY A 162 -8.16 -0.47 6.74
C GLY A 162 -9.21 0.50 6.23
N GLN A 163 -10.47 0.05 6.15
CA GLN A 163 -11.61 0.89 5.82
C GLN A 163 -12.48 1.13 7.05
N SER A 164 -12.82 2.40 7.36
CA SER A 164 -13.70 2.74 8.48
C SER A 164 -13.20 2.16 9.82
N MET A 165 -14.02 1.35 10.52
CA MET A 165 -13.60 0.60 11.71
C MET A 165 -12.33 -0.25 11.47
N GLY A 166 -12.16 -0.80 10.28
CA GLY A 166 -10.95 -1.54 9.91
C GLY A 166 -9.69 -0.66 9.88
N GLY A 167 -9.84 0.65 9.67
CA GLY A 167 -8.78 1.64 9.87
C GLY A 167 -8.34 1.74 11.33
N ALA A 168 -9.29 1.67 12.28
CA ALA A 168 -8.98 1.60 13.71
C ALA A 168 -8.23 0.31 14.07
N VAL A 169 -8.67 -0.82 13.51
CA VAL A 169 -7.98 -2.11 13.66
C VAL A 169 -6.53 -2.00 13.15
N ALA A 170 -6.34 -1.50 11.93
CA ALA A 170 -5.01 -1.29 11.34
C ALA A 170 -4.10 -0.39 12.21
N ILE A 171 -4.62 0.74 12.70
CA ILE A 171 -3.87 1.62 13.60
C ILE A 171 -3.47 0.89 14.88
N LYS A 172 -4.40 0.17 15.54
CA LYS A 172 -4.08 -0.57 16.77
C LYS A 172 -3.12 -1.74 16.52
N MET A 173 -3.18 -2.40 15.37
CA MET A 173 -2.19 -3.39 14.96
C MET A 173 -0.79 -2.78 14.86
N HIS A 174 -0.65 -1.60 14.23
CA HIS A 174 0.61 -0.88 14.22
C HIS A 174 1.09 -0.52 15.63
N LEU A 175 0.22 0.02 16.48
CA LEU A 175 0.57 0.37 17.85
C LEU A 175 1.06 -0.83 18.68
N LYS A 176 0.51 -2.04 18.43
CA LYS A 176 0.97 -3.29 19.06
C LYS A 176 2.21 -3.89 18.41
N GLN A 177 2.43 -3.65 17.12
CA GLN A 177 3.52 -4.25 16.33
C GLN A 177 4.22 -3.18 15.44
N PRO A 178 4.89 -2.18 16.04
CA PRO A 178 5.34 -0.98 15.31
C PRO A 178 6.37 -1.26 14.20
N GLU A 179 7.12 -2.36 14.31
CA GLU A 179 8.18 -2.74 13.38
C GLU A 179 7.76 -3.83 12.37
N PHE A 180 6.53 -4.35 12.46
CA PHE A 180 6.09 -5.47 11.61
C PHE A 180 5.63 -5.01 10.22
N TRP A 181 5.05 -3.80 10.15
CA TRP A 181 4.38 -3.24 8.98
C TRP A 181 5.27 -2.27 8.21
N ASN A 182 5.22 -2.33 6.89
CA ASN A 182 5.96 -1.43 5.99
C ASN A 182 5.16 -0.17 5.63
N GLY A 183 3.87 -0.13 5.94
CA GLY A 183 3.01 1.04 5.79
C GLY A 183 1.53 0.69 5.97
N ALA A 184 0.68 1.72 5.98
CA ALA A 184 -0.76 1.54 6.02
C ALA A 184 -1.50 2.46 5.03
N VAL A 185 -2.48 1.88 4.34
CA VAL A 185 -3.48 2.56 3.52
C VAL A 185 -4.78 2.62 4.32
N LEU A 186 -5.23 3.83 4.65
CA LEU A 186 -6.40 4.06 5.48
C LEU A 186 -7.47 4.79 4.68
N VAL A 187 -8.62 4.14 4.48
CA VAL A 187 -9.73 4.67 3.69
C VAL A 187 -10.87 5.04 4.63
N ALA A 188 -11.17 6.34 4.73
CA ALA A 188 -12.14 6.92 5.66
C ALA A 188 -12.04 6.31 7.08
N PRO A 189 -10.86 6.34 7.73
CA PRO A 189 -10.62 5.59 8.96
C PRO A 189 -11.38 6.13 10.17
N MET A 190 -11.84 5.22 11.03
CA MET A 190 -12.32 5.54 12.37
C MET A 190 -11.13 5.80 13.31
N CYS A 191 -10.76 7.06 13.55
CA CYS A 191 -9.67 7.38 14.48
C CYS A 191 -9.92 8.58 15.42
N LYS A 192 -11.09 9.20 15.35
CA LYS A 192 -11.60 10.21 16.29
C LYS A 192 -13.14 10.19 16.25
N ILE A 193 -13.79 10.48 17.37
CA ILE A 193 -15.25 10.63 17.43
C ILE A 193 -15.55 12.05 16.95
N ALA A 194 -16.43 12.22 15.96
CA ALA A 194 -16.85 13.56 15.55
C ALA A 194 -17.51 14.28 16.74
N ASP A 195 -17.19 15.56 16.93
CA ASP A 195 -17.53 16.28 18.16
C ASP A 195 -19.06 16.42 18.35
N ASP A 196 -19.83 16.33 17.26
CA ASP A 196 -21.29 16.39 17.20
C ASP A 196 -21.99 15.06 17.54
N VAL A 197 -21.28 13.93 17.53
CA VAL A 197 -21.82 12.60 17.85
C VAL A 197 -21.36 12.08 19.21
N VAL A 198 -20.50 12.80 19.92
CA VAL A 198 -20.11 12.44 21.30
C VAL A 198 -21.32 12.62 22.22
N PRO A 199 -21.85 11.54 22.84
CA PRO A 199 -22.93 11.69 23.79
C PRO A 199 -22.45 12.51 25.00
N PRO A 200 -23.30 13.38 25.57
CA PRO A 200 -22.97 14.13 26.78
C PRO A 200 -22.44 13.19 27.87
N TRP A 201 -21.46 13.64 28.66
CA TRP A 201 -20.77 12.81 29.65
C TRP A 201 -21.70 11.97 30.57
N PRO A 202 -22.85 12.51 31.05
CA PRO A 202 -23.80 11.70 31.84
C PRO A 202 -24.42 10.55 31.03
N VAL A 203 -24.79 10.80 29.78
CA VAL A 203 -25.36 9.80 28.86
C VAL A 203 -24.32 8.72 28.54
N LYS A 204 -23.08 9.14 28.24
CA LYS A 204 -21.96 8.20 28.02
C LYS A 204 -21.76 7.28 29.22
N THR A 205 -21.72 7.83 30.42
CA THR A 205 -21.51 7.07 31.67
C THR A 205 -22.65 6.09 31.93
N PHE A 206 -23.89 6.51 31.72
CA PHE A 206 -25.06 5.65 31.84
C PHE A 206 -25.05 4.50 30.83
N LEU A 207 -24.75 4.78 29.55
CA LEU A 207 -24.64 3.76 28.50
C LEU A 207 -23.56 2.72 28.82
N ILE A 208 -22.39 3.16 29.32
CA ILE A 208 -21.32 2.27 29.78
C ILE A 208 -21.79 1.41 30.96
N GLY A 209 -22.57 1.97 31.89
CA GLY A 209 -23.15 1.24 33.01
C GLY A 209 -24.09 0.11 32.56
N ILE A 210 -25.05 0.41 31.68
CA ILE A 210 -25.98 -0.59 31.14
C ILE A 210 -25.25 -1.63 30.28
N ALA A 211 -24.19 -1.23 29.55
CA ALA A 211 -23.41 -2.15 28.73
C ALA A 211 -22.80 -3.31 29.54
N LYS A 212 -22.54 -3.13 30.84
CA LYS A 212 -22.05 -4.22 31.71
C LYS A 212 -23.10 -5.30 31.97
N VAL A 213 -24.39 -4.96 31.88
CA VAL A 213 -25.51 -5.86 32.19
C VAL A 213 -26.14 -6.40 30.90
N LEU A 214 -26.32 -5.55 29.89
CA LEU A 214 -27.01 -5.86 28.63
C LEU A 214 -26.14 -5.61 27.39
N PRO A 215 -24.86 -6.08 27.34
CA PRO A 215 -23.93 -5.70 26.26
C PRO A 215 -24.37 -6.17 24.88
N LYS A 216 -25.12 -7.28 24.82
CA LYS A 216 -25.51 -7.94 23.57
C LYS A 216 -26.77 -7.34 22.93
N TYR A 217 -27.49 -6.46 23.62
CA TYR A 217 -28.78 -5.95 23.11
C TYR A 217 -28.59 -4.83 22.08
N LYS A 218 -29.44 -4.83 21.03
CA LYS A 218 -29.44 -3.92 19.87
C LYS A 218 -30.16 -2.59 20.21
N LEU A 219 -29.67 -1.87 21.22
CA LEU A 219 -30.36 -0.71 21.82
C LEU A 219 -29.90 0.65 21.30
N VAL A 220 -28.79 0.70 20.55
CA VAL A 220 -28.22 1.97 20.09
C VAL A 220 -29.01 2.48 18.89
N PRO A 221 -29.56 3.71 18.92
CA PRO A 221 -30.22 4.29 17.75
C PRO A 221 -29.28 4.31 16.54
N GLN A 222 -29.77 3.83 15.40
CA GLN A 222 -29.04 3.83 14.14
C GLN A 222 -29.58 4.97 13.27
N LYS A 223 -28.69 5.87 12.85
CA LYS A 223 -28.93 6.66 11.63
C LYS A 223 -28.72 5.73 10.44
N ASP A 224 -29.49 5.86 9.37
CA ASP A 224 -29.31 5.04 8.16
C ASP A 224 -28.06 5.46 7.39
N LEU A 225 -26.89 5.18 7.99
CA LEU A 225 -25.59 5.60 7.49
C LEU A 225 -25.17 4.84 6.23
N GLY A 226 -25.78 3.68 5.96
CA GLY A 226 -25.47 2.87 4.77
C GLY A 226 -25.84 3.57 3.47
N ASP A 227 -27.03 4.17 3.41
CA ASP A 227 -27.49 4.96 2.26
C ASP A 227 -26.75 6.30 2.10
N MET A 228 -26.15 6.79 3.20
CA MET A 228 -25.38 8.03 3.24
C MET A 228 -23.88 7.83 2.97
N ALA A 229 -23.37 6.60 3.12
CA ALA A 229 -21.99 6.25 2.83
C ALA A 229 -21.69 6.28 1.32
N PHE A 230 -22.70 6.05 0.49
CA PHE A 230 -22.60 6.00 -0.97
C PHE A 230 -23.03 7.33 -1.56
N ARG A 231 -22.28 7.84 -2.55
CA ARG A 231 -22.66 9.03 -3.30
C ARG A 231 -23.52 8.68 -4.51
N ASP A 232 -23.10 7.69 -5.29
CA ASP A 232 -23.71 7.37 -6.58
C ASP A 232 -25.10 6.73 -6.37
N PRO A 233 -26.19 7.35 -6.86
CA PRO A 233 -27.54 6.81 -6.73
C PRO A 233 -27.73 5.45 -7.43
N LYS A 234 -26.90 5.10 -8.42
CA LYS A 234 -26.92 3.79 -9.08
C LYS A 234 -26.33 2.68 -8.19
N LYS A 235 -25.42 3.04 -7.29
CA LYS A 235 -24.69 2.09 -6.42
C LYS A 235 -25.35 1.90 -5.07
N LYS A 236 -26.08 2.90 -4.57
CA LYS A 236 -26.88 2.79 -3.34
C LYS A 236 -27.75 1.54 -3.29
N PRO A 237 -28.55 1.18 -4.32
CA PRO A 237 -29.35 -0.04 -4.29
C PRO A 237 -28.51 -1.32 -4.20
N LEU A 238 -27.26 -1.31 -4.64
CA LEU A 238 -26.37 -2.47 -4.69
C LEU A 238 -25.95 -2.92 -3.28
N THR A 239 -25.96 -2.03 -2.28
CA THR A 239 -25.68 -2.37 -0.87
C THR A 239 -26.64 -3.43 -0.33
N SER A 240 -27.86 -3.49 -0.87
CA SER A 240 -28.85 -4.48 -0.46
C SER A 240 -28.44 -5.92 -0.80
N TYR A 241 -27.57 -6.11 -1.81
CA TYR A 241 -27.00 -7.41 -2.16
C TYR A 241 -25.93 -7.88 -1.18
N ASN A 242 -25.45 -7.01 -0.27
CA ASN A 242 -24.66 -7.46 0.88
C ASN A 242 -25.61 -8.08 1.93
N VAL A 243 -26.06 -9.30 1.66
CA VAL A 243 -27.11 -9.96 2.46
C VAL A 243 -26.63 -10.46 3.81
N ILE A 244 -25.31 -10.60 3.98
CA ILE A 244 -24.67 -11.03 5.24
C ILE A 244 -24.10 -9.88 6.05
N ALA A 245 -24.13 -8.65 5.53
CA ALA A 245 -23.73 -7.47 6.30
C ALA A 245 -24.63 -7.28 7.52
N TYR A 246 -24.04 -6.77 8.60
CA TYR A 246 -24.78 -6.37 9.79
C TYR A 246 -25.52 -5.06 9.53
N LYS A 247 -26.85 -5.13 9.48
CA LYS A 247 -27.73 -3.99 9.19
C LYS A 247 -28.57 -3.54 10.38
N ASP A 248 -28.48 -4.27 11.50
CA ASP A 248 -29.21 -3.97 12.71
C ASP A 248 -28.57 -2.82 13.50
N ARG A 249 -29.33 -2.32 14.48
CA ARG A 249 -28.84 -1.36 15.48
C ARG A 249 -27.60 -1.90 16.19
N PRO A 250 -26.52 -1.10 16.33
CA PRO A 250 -25.34 -1.53 17.06
C PRO A 250 -25.68 -2.07 18.44
N ARG A 251 -25.01 -3.16 18.81
CA ARG A 251 -25.12 -3.72 20.16
C ARG A 251 -24.45 -2.79 21.15
N LEU A 252 -25.05 -2.66 22.34
CA LEU A 252 -24.62 -1.68 23.33
C LEU A 252 -23.14 -1.84 23.73
N GLY A 253 -22.69 -3.06 23.99
CA GLY A 253 -21.29 -3.34 24.33
C GLY A 253 -20.34 -2.96 23.18
N THR A 254 -20.75 -3.23 21.93
CA THR A 254 -19.95 -2.86 20.76
C THR A 254 -19.86 -1.37 20.56
N ALA A 255 -20.95 -0.62 20.73
CA ALA A 255 -20.89 0.83 20.66
C ALA A 255 -19.98 1.44 21.73
N VAL A 256 -19.97 0.87 22.94
CA VAL A 256 -19.02 1.26 24.00
C VAL A 256 -17.58 0.95 23.60
N GLU A 257 -17.31 -0.22 23.03
CA GLU A 257 -15.97 -0.59 22.55
C GLU A 257 -15.48 0.32 21.41
N LEU A 258 -16.35 0.68 20.47
CA LEU A 258 -16.02 1.63 19.38
C LEU A 258 -15.70 3.02 19.94
N LEU A 259 -16.49 3.52 20.90
CA LEU A 259 -16.24 4.80 21.58
C LEU A 259 -14.90 4.78 22.34
N ASN A 260 -14.66 3.75 23.15
CA ASN A 260 -13.44 3.63 23.95
C ASN A 260 -12.19 3.53 23.06
N THR A 261 -12.27 2.70 22.02
CA THR A 261 -11.18 2.51 21.06
C THR A 261 -10.83 3.80 20.34
N THR A 262 -11.85 4.54 19.91
CA THR A 262 -11.62 5.79 19.19
C THR A 262 -10.92 6.82 20.07
N GLN A 263 -11.32 6.92 21.35
CA GLN A 263 -10.64 7.77 22.33
C GLN A 263 -9.20 7.31 22.61
N ASP A 264 -8.98 6.01 22.71
CA ASP A 264 -7.67 5.40 22.92
C ASP A 264 -6.71 5.70 21.75
N ILE A 265 -7.19 5.55 20.51
CA ILE A 265 -6.44 5.90 19.29
C ILE A 265 -6.11 7.39 19.27
N GLU A 266 -7.07 8.26 19.55
CA GLU A 266 -6.87 9.71 19.55
C GLU A 266 -5.73 10.13 20.50
N ASN A 267 -5.63 9.49 21.67
CA ASN A 267 -4.58 9.73 22.66
C ASN A 267 -3.20 9.19 22.24
N GLN A 268 -3.13 8.40 21.17
CA GLN A 268 -1.92 7.70 20.74
C GLN A 268 -1.51 8.03 19.31
N LEU A 269 -2.16 9.00 18.65
CA LEU A 269 -1.86 9.36 17.26
C LEU A 269 -0.38 9.70 17.02
N GLU A 270 0.27 10.35 17.99
CA GLU A 270 1.70 10.68 17.91
C GLU A 270 2.64 9.46 17.89
N LYS A 271 2.15 8.28 18.31
CA LYS A 271 2.94 7.04 18.27
C LYS A 271 2.90 6.36 16.89
N ILE A 272 2.09 6.88 15.97
CA ILE A 272 1.98 6.32 14.62
C ILE A 272 3.15 6.83 13.78
N THR A 273 4.05 5.92 13.40
CA THR A 273 5.35 6.21 12.77
C THR A 273 5.56 5.53 11.42
N LEU A 274 4.75 4.52 11.06
CA LEU A 274 4.86 3.84 9.77
C LEU A 274 4.47 4.75 8.59
N PRO A 275 4.92 4.47 7.36
CA PRO A 275 4.43 5.17 6.18
C PRO A 275 2.90 5.11 6.05
N LEU A 276 2.25 6.24 5.79
CA LEU A 276 0.78 6.37 5.79
C LEU A 276 0.26 6.97 4.48
N LEU A 277 -0.71 6.30 3.87
CA LEU A 277 -1.62 6.91 2.91
C LEU A 277 -3.01 6.99 3.52
N ILE A 278 -3.54 8.21 3.67
CA ILE A 278 -4.88 8.46 4.21
C ILE A 278 -5.75 9.00 3.07
N LEU A 279 -6.88 8.36 2.80
CA LEU A 279 -7.83 8.74 1.76
C LEU A 279 -9.20 9.00 2.40
N HIS A 280 -9.83 10.14 2.11
CA HIS A 280 -11.11 10.51 2.72
C HIS A 280 -11.97 11.35 1.78
N GLY A 281 -13.27 11.07 1.72
CA GLY A 281 -14.24 11.92 1.01
C GLY A 281 -14.61 13.16 1.81
N LYS A 282 -14.59 14.36 1.22
CA LYS A 282 -14.89 15.61 1.96
C LYS A 282 -16.35 15.76 2.38
N ALA A 283 -17.26 15.00 1.76
CA ALA A 283 -18.68 14.96 2.11
C ALA A 283 -19.05 13.70 2.93
N ASP A 284 -18.05 13.03 3.50
CA ASP A 284 -18.28 11.94 4.45
C ASP A 284 -18.89 12.48 5.74
N ILE A 285 -20.02 11.88 6.12
CA ILE A 285 -20.76 12.19 7.35
C ILE A 285 -20.81 10.99 8.32
N VAL A 286 -20.25 9.85 7.90
CA VAL A 286 -20.13 8.63 8.70
C VAL A 286 -18.89 8.74 9.57
N THR A 287 -17.77 9.11 8.96
CA THR A 287 -16.55 9.52 9.65
C THR A 287 -16.20 10.93 9.21
N ASP A 288 -16.17 11.88 10.13
CA ASP A 288 -15.88 13.27 9.77
C ASP A 288 -14.45 13.39 9.18
N PRO A 289 -14.24 14.04 8.03
CA PRO A 289 -12.91 14.17 7.41
C PRO A 289 -11.86 14.88 8.27
N SER A 290 -12.27 15.71 9.23
CA SER A 290 -11.40 16.34 10.24
C SER A 290 -10.65 15.32 11.09
N VAL A 291 -11.22 14.11 11.26
CA VAL A 291 -10.60 12.98 11.93
C VAL A 291 -9.33 12.55 11.19
N SER A 292 -9.39 12.44 9.86
CA SER A 292 -8.23 12.11 9.02
C SER A 292 -7.21 13.24 8.93
N LYS A 293 -7.66 14.51 8.96
CA LYS A 293 -6.74 15.66 9.08
C LYS A 293 -5.97 15.62 10.40
N THR A 294 -6.66 15.36 11.50
CA THR A 294 -6.06 15.25 12.84
C THR A 294 -5.05 14.10 12.90
N LEU A 295 -5.38 12.93 12.32
CA LEU A 295 -4.44 11.82 12.19
C LEU A 295 -3.20 12.23 11.39
N TYR A 296 -3.37 12.86 10.23
CA TYR A 296 -2.27 13.32 9.39
C TYR A 296 -1.37 14.33 10.13
N GLU A 297 -1.94 15.29 10.84
CA GLU A 297 -1.20 16.31 11.57
C GLU A 297 -0.41 15.73 12.74
N LYS A 298 -1.06 14.89 13.57
CA LYS A 298 -0.47 14.36 14.81
C LYS A 298 0.45 13.16 14.62
N ALA A 299 0.27 12.33 13.59
CA ALA A 299 1.12 11.18 13.35
C ALA A 299 2.59 11.60 13.18
N ARG A 300 3.51 10.91 13.86
CA ARG A 300 4.97 11.17 13.75
C ARG A 300 5.64 10.46 12.58
N SER A 301 4.86 9.85 11.69
CA SER A 301 5.37 9.29 10.44
C SER A 301 6.08 10.37 9.62
N SER A 302 7.30 10.06 9.19
CA SER A 302 8.08 10.90 8.27
C SER A 302 7.58 10.82 6.83
N ASP A 303 6.76 9.82 6.53
CA ASP A 303 6.25 9.52 5.19
C ASP A 303 4.73 9.35 5.27
N LYS A 304 4.02 10.46 5.07
CA LYS A 304 2.56 10.49 5.20
C LYS A 304 1.95 11.35 4.10
N LYS A 305 0.85 10.88 3.54
CA LYS A 305 0.07 11.57 2.50
C LYS A 305 -1.41 11.54 2.87
N LEU A 306 -2.10 12.66 2.68
CA LEU A 306 -3.53 12.80 2.86
C LEU A 306 -4.19 13.25 1.55
N ASN A 307 -5.07 12.40 1.02
CA ASN A 307 -5.88 12.69 -0.16
C ASN A 307 -7.33 12.94 0.27
N LEU A 308 -7.82 14.17 0.06
CA LEU A 308 -9.20 14.55 0.32
C LEU A 308 -9.98 14.71 -1.00
N TYR A 309 -10.96 13.83 -1.23
CA TYR A 309 -11.72 13.77 -2.48
C TYR A 309 -12.97 14.66 -2.40
N GLU A 310 -13.07 15.63 -3.31
CA GLU A 310 -14.12 16.66 -3.28
C GLU A 310 -15.52 16.08 -3.53
N GLY A 311 -16.47 16.44 -2.66
CA GLY A 311 -17.86 15.95 -2.67
C GLY A 311 -18.04 14.44 -2.49
N CYS A 312 -16.98 13.66 -2.31
CA CYS A 312 -17.07 12.20 -2.13
C CYS A 312 -17.49 11.86 -0.69
N CYS A 313 -18.19 10.76 -0.53
CA CYS A 313 -18.73 10.23 0.73
C CYS A 313 -17.79 9.16 1.34
N HIS A 314 -18.32 8.32 2.23
CA HIS A 314 -17.57 7.35 3.03
C HIS A 314 -17.00 6.17 2.21
N ALA A 315 -17.80 5.63 1.29
CA ALA A 315 -17.49 4.42 0.53
C ALA A 315 -16.66 4.74 -0.73
N LEU A 316 -15.42 5.19 -0.55
CA LEU A 316 -14.56 5.67 -1.66
C LEU A 316 -14.24 4.60 -2.72
N LEU A 317 -14.21 3.32 -2.35
CA LEU A 317 -13.78 2.23 -3.25
C LEU A 317 -14.95 1.55 -3.96
N GLU A 318 -16.17 1.79 -3.52
CA GLU A 318 -17.36 1.05 -3.93
C GLU A 318 -18.62 1.90 -4.11
N GLY A 319 -18.65 3.13 -3.58
CA GLY A 319 -19.85 3.97 -3.53
C GLY A 319 -19.79 5.30 -4.28
N GLU A 320 -18.65 5.61 -4.90
CA GLU A 320 -18.46 6.78 -5.76
C GLU A 320 -18.73 6.47 -7.25
N THR A 321 -18.69 7.47 -8.12
CA THR A 321 -18.73 7.23 -9.58
C THR A 321 -17.57 6.32 -10.03
N ASP A 322 -17.73 5.60 -11.14
CA ASP A 322 -16.70 4.68 -11.65
C ASP A 322 -15.33 5.37 -11.80
N ASP A 323 -15.28 6.56 -12.42
CA ASP A 323 -14.04 7.30 -12.61
C ASP A 323 -13.32 7.64 -11.29
N ILE A 324 -14.09 8.06 -10.27
CA ILE A 324 -13.53 8.36 -8.95
C ILE A 324 -13.00 7.09 -8.29
N ILE A 325 -13.76 5.99 -8.30
CA ILE A 325 -13.29 4.70 -7.77
C ILE A 325 -11.98 4.30 -8.43
N LEU A 326 -11.93 4.34 -9.77
CA LEU A 326 -10.73 3.99 -10.55
C LEU A 326 -9.55 4.91 -10.20
N SER A 327 -9.79 6.22 -10.00
CA SER A 327 -8.78 7.18 -9.57
C SER A 327 -8.25 6.86 -8.16
N VAL A 328 -9.13 6.57 -7.20
CA VAL A 328 -8.75 6.20 -5.83
C VAL A 328 -7.89 4.93 -5.85
N PHE A 329 -8.24 3.93 -6.66
CA PHE A 329 -7.40 2.74 -6.85
C PHE A 329 -6.02 3.07 -7.41
N ASN A 330 -5.94 3.94 -8.42
CA ASN A 330 -4.67 4.32 -9.01
C ASN A 330 -3.77 5.04 -7.99
N ASP A 331 -4.35 5.91 -7.15
CA ASP A 331 -3.62 6.58 -6.07
C ASP A 331 -3.05 5.58 -5.06
N ILE A 332 -3.86 4.59 -4.66
CA ILE A 332 -3.42 3.53 -3.73
C ILE A 332 -2.33 2.66 -4.37
N ILE A 333 -2.52 2.21 -5.60
CA ILE A 333 -1.56 1.35 -6.30
C ILE A 333 -0.24 2.09 -6.54
N SER A 334 -0.29 3.36 -6.96
CA SER A 334 0.91 4.18 -7.14
C SER A 334 1.70 4.29 -5.85
N TRP A 335 1.02 4.59 -4.73
CA TRP A 335 1.67 4.66 -3.43
C TRP A 335 2.24 3.30 -3.02
N LEU A 336 1.49 2.21 -3.16
CA LEU A 336 1.98 0.88 -2.85
C LEU A 336 3.20 0.50 -3.71
N ASP A 337 3.23 0.83 -5.00
CA ASP A 337 4.36 0.55 -5.89
C ASP A 337 5.63 1.29 -5.44
N GLU A 338 5.51 2.57 -5.05
CA GLU A 338 6.61 3.37 -4.48
C GLU A 338 7.21 2.75 -3.21
N HIS A 339 6.39 2.04 -2.42
CA HIS A 339 6.79 1.48 -1.11
C HIS A 339 7.07 -0.03 -1.14
N SER A 340 6.69 -0.72 -2.23
CA SER A 340 6.90 -2.16 -2.41
C SER A 340 8.25 -2.47 -3.06
N ALA A 341 8.85 -1.50 -3.74
CA ALA A 341 10.22 -1.61 -4.22
C ALA A 341 11.13 -1.77 -2.99
N ALA A 342 11.56 -3.01 -2.73
CA ALA A 342 12.52 -3.30 -1.67
C ALA A 342 13.64 -2.26 -1.72
N LYS A 343 14.02 -1.72 -0.55
CA LYS A 343 15.33 -1.10 -0.31
C LYS A 343 16.44 -2.15 -0.57
N SER A 344 16.54 -2.61 -1.81
CA SER A 344 17.53 -3.52 -2.37
C SER A 344 18.93 -2.89 -2.29
N CYS A 345 19.02 -1.57 -2.07
CA CYS A 345 20.27 -0.88 -1.81
C CYS A 345 20.81 -1.09 -0.37
N ALA A 346 20.00 -1.49 0.61
CA ALA A 346 20.45 -1.63 2.01
C ALA A 346 21.06 -3.02 2.32
N ARG A 347 20.72 -4.07 1.55
CA ARG A 347 21.24 -5.43 1.77
C ARG A 347 22.69 -5.63 1.30
N TRP A 348 23.16 -4.83 0.33
CA TRP A 348 24.56 -4.86 -0.13
C TRP A 348 25.56 -4.27 0.87
N LEU A 349 25.11 -3.43 1.81
CA LEU A 349 25.98 -2.75 2.78
C LEU A 349 26.33 -3.59 4.02
N HIS A 350 25.69 -4.74 4.22
CA HIS A 350 25.86 -5.58 5.41
C HIS A 350 26.57 -6.91 5.15
N HIS A 351 27.10 -7.15 3.94
CA HIS A 351 27.88 -8.36 3.67
C HIS A 351 29.26 -8.29 4.37
N PRO A 352 29.65 -9.30 5.18
CA PRO A 352 30.82 -9.26 6.06
C PRO A 352 32.17 -9.10 5.32
N THR A 353 32.22 -9.30 4.01
CA THR A 353 33.41 -9.08 3.17
C THR A 353 33.75 -7.61 2.93
N LEU A 354 32.81 -6.67 3.08
CA LEU A 354 33.04 -5.23 2.85
C LEU A 354 33.46 -4.43 4.10
N ARG A 355 33.50 -5.08 5.27
CA ARG A 355 33.98 -4.44 6.52
C ARG A 355 35.50 -4.19 6.50
N LYS A 356 36.27 -5.02 5.78
CA LYS A 356 37.73 -4.88 5.63
C LYS A 356 38.10 -3.73 4.67
N THR A 357 37.32 -3.50 3.62
CA THR A 357 37.56 -2.41 2.66
C THR A 357 37.24 -1.04 3.26
N ARG A 358 36.27 -0.93 4.17
CA ARG A 358 35.93 0.33 4.84
C ARG A 358 37.03 0.83 5.79
N HIS A 359 37.75 -0.08 6.45
CA HIS A 359 38.90 0.30 7.30
C HIS A 359 40.11 0.73 6.45
N ALA A 360 40.35 0.08 5.30
CA ALA A 360 41.41 0.48 4.37
C ALA A 360 41.13 1.85 3.73
N PHE A 361 39.87 2.12 3.36
CA PHE A 361 39.48 3.37 2.69
C PHE A 361 39.50 4.60 3.62
N LEU A 362 39.07 4.45 4.88
CA LEU A 362 39.11 5.53 5.87
C LEU A 362 40.52 5.82 6.40
N THR A 363 41.44 4.84 6.37
CA THR A 363 42.84 5.07 6.73
C THR A 363 43.62 5.78 5.63
N CYS A 364 43.20 5.61 4.37
CA CYS A 364 43.81 6.27 3.21
C CYS A 364 43.48 7.77 3.14
N LEU A 365 42.28 8.18 3.57
CA LEU A 365 41.84 9.60 3.59
C LEU A 365 42.39 10.43 4.77
N ARG A 366 43.16 9.83 5.70
CA ARG A 366 43.71 10.52 6.88
C ARG A 366 45.23 10.68 6.90
N ARG A 367 45.93 10.28 5.83
CA ARG A 367 47.40 10.40 5.72
C ARG A 367 47.83 11.11 4.43
N GLU A 368 47.42 12.36 4.28
CA GLU A 368 48.11 13.32 3.42
C GLU A 368 48.49 14.55 4.26
N CYS A 369 49.40 14.34 5.20
CA CYS A 369 50.26 15.37 5.76
C CYS A 369 51.48 14.68 6.36
N VAL A 370 52.65 15.29 6.16
CA VAL A 370 53.98 14.91 6.65
C VAL A 370 54.89 14.21 5.62
N THR A 371 55.80 15.05 5.11
CA THR A 371 57.05 14.81 4.40
C THR A 371 57.95 13.79 5.09
N ILE A 372 58.42 12.74 4.40
CA ILE A 372 59.65 12.01 4.77
C ILE A 372 60.41 11.57 3.51
N THR A 373 61.70 11.87 3.54
CA THR A 373 62.82 11.53 2.67
C THR A 373 63.17 10.03 2.58
N ASN A 374 63.71 9.65 1.42
CA ASN A 374 64.70 8.60 1.14
C ASN A 374 64.35 7.09 1.22
N MET A 375 64.77 6.45 0.11
CA MET A 375 65.31 5.10 -0.10
C MET A 375 64.46 3.84 0.09
N ALA A 376 64.21 3.21 -1.08
CA ALA A 376 64.36 1.78 -1.40
C ALA A 376 63.72 0.73 -0.47
N ASN A 377 62.63 0.10 -0.94
CA ASN A 377 62.66 -1.31 -1.34
C ASN A 377 61.33 -1.75 -1.97
N ILE A 378 61.45 -2.64 -2.94
CA ILE A 378 60.41 -3.14 -3.85
C ILE A 378 59.49 -4.13 -3.11
N THR A 379 58.18 -3.98 -3.30
CA THR A 379 57.21 -5.08 -3.12
C THR A 379 56.16 -4.96 -4.23
N VAL A 380 56.11 -5.98 -5.10
CA VAL A 380 55.20 -6.05 -6.25
C VAL A 380 53.79 -6.30 -5.75
N VAL A 381 52.89 -5.32 -5.93
CA VAL A 381 51.45 -5.47 -5.78
C VAL A 381 50.83 -5.32 -7.17
N ILE A 382 50.20 -6.39 -7.65
CA ILE A 382 49.46 -6.43 -8.92
C ILE A 382 48.35 -5.39 -8.85
N THR A 383 48.58 -4.24 -9.48
CA THR A 383 47.61 -3.16 -9.62
C THR A 383 46.74 -3.47 -10.83
N VAL A 384 45.52 -3.95 -10.59
CA VAL A 384 44.49 -3.96 -11.63
C VAL A 384 44.26 -2.50 -12.01
N VAL A 385 44.69 -2.15 -13.22
CA VAL A 385 44.71 -0.79 -13.73
C VAL A 385 43.27 -0.23 -13.74
N PRO A 386 42.99 0.96 -13.16
CA PRO A 386 41.66 1.60 -13.18
C PRO A 386 41.03 1.72 -14.58
N SER A 387 41.85 1.66 -15.64
CA SER A 387 41.45 1.59 -17.04
C SER A 387 40.53 0.42 -17.37
N VAL A 388 40.72 -0.75 -16.75
CA VAL A 388 39.96 -1.97 -17.06
C VAL A 388 38.54 -1.88 -16.50
N ILE A 389 38.41 -1.35 -15.29
CA ILE A 389 37.11 -1.10 -14.64
C ILE A 389 36.34 -0.03 -15.41
N ASN A 390 37.01 1.06 -15.79
CA ASN A 390 36.40 2.13 -16.60
C ASN A 390 36.04 1.67 -18.02
N GLY A 391 36.87 0.81 -18.62
CA GLY A 391 36.56 0.15 -19.90
C GLY A 391 35.33 -0.75 -19.81
N GLY A 392 35.18 -1.50 -18.71
CA GLY A 392 34.01 -2.32 -18.43
C GLY A 392 32.72 -1.50 -18.29
N ILE A 393 32.78 -0.37 -17.59
CA ILE A 393 31.64 0.55 -17.42
C ILE A 393 31.24 1.18 -18.76
N THR A 394 32.22 1.56 -19.59
CA THR A 394 31.98 2.15 -20.91
C THR A 394 31.41 1.13 -21.90
N ALA A 395 31.88 -0.12 -21.86
CA ALA A 395 31.31 -1.21 -22.66
C ALA A 395 29.87 -1.53 -22.24
N LEU A 396 29.59 -1.56 -20.93
CA LEU A 396 28.25 -1.75 -20.39
C LEU A 396 27.30 -0.62 -20.83
N TYR A 397 27.79 0.63 -20.89
CA TYR A 397 27.04 1.77 -21.42
C TYR A 397 26.63 1.56 -22.88
N TYR A 398 27.54 1.16 -23.77
CA TYR A 398 27.21 0.92 -25.19
C TYR A 398 26.31 -0.29 -25.40
N ILE A 399 26.45 -1.34 -24.58
CA ILE A 399 25.57 -2.50 -24.58
C ILE A 399 24.15 -2.10 -24.16
N LEU A 400 24.01 -1.32 -23.09
CA LEU A 400 22.71 -0.82 -22.62
C LEU A 400 22.07 0.21 -23.57
N TRP A 401 22.89 0.99 -24.27
CA TRP A 401 22.45 1.92 -25.31
C TRP A 401 21.96 1.20 -26.58
N GLY A 402 22.66 0.13 -27.01
CA GLY A 402 22.28 -0.68 -28.16
C GLY A 402 21.03 -1.55 -27.96
N ILE A 403 20.67 -1.87 -26.72
CA ILE A 403 19.52 -2.74 -26.37
C ILE A 403 18.21 -1.94 -26.17
N GLY A 404 18.23 -0.61 -26.29
CA GLY A 404 16.99 0.17 -26.39
C GLY A 404 16.34 0.56 -25.06
N LEU A 405 17.12 0.95 -24.05
CA LEU A 405 16.61 1.62 -22.85
C LEU A 405 16.22 3.08 -23.18
N LYS A 406 15.05 3.25 -23.81
CA LYS A 406 14.46 4.56 -24.17
C LYS A 406 13.63 5.22 -23.05
N SER A 407 13.51 4.65 -21.85
CA SER A 407 12.34 4.97 -20.99
C SER A 407 12.59 5.63 -19.63
N CYS A 408 13.81 6.05 -19.27
CA CYS A 408 14.03 6.79 -18.01
C CYS A 408 14.85 8.07 -18.21
N GLY A 409 14.15 9.20 -18.35
CA GLY A 409 14.74 10.55 -18.44
C GLY A 409 15.72 10.90 -17.30
N PRO A 410 15.42 10.59 -16.02
CA PRO A 410 16.32 10.89 -14.91
C PRO A 410 17.63 10.11 -14.95
N VAL A 411 17.58 8.86 -15.42
CA VAL A 411 18.77 7.99 -15.53
C VAL A 411 19.68 8.46 -16.67
N ARG A 412 19.12 8.97 -17.78
CA ARG A 412 19.91 9.61 -18.85
C ARG A 412 20.63 10.86 -18.36
N ALA A 413 19.97 11.70 -17.56
CA ALA A 413 20.57 12.93 -17.04
C ALA A 413 21.75 12.63 -16.09
N ILE A 414 21.55 11.72 -15.13
CA ILE A 414 22.59 11.34 -14.16
C ILE A 414 23.79 10.69 -14.87
N LEU A 415 23.55 9.82 -15.85
CA LEU A 415 24.63 9.17 -16.60
C LEU A 415 25.37 10.14 -17.53
N ALA A 416 24.68 11.12 -18.10
CA ALA A 416 25.31 12.18 -18.89
C ALA A 416 26.22 13.05 -18.01
N GLU A 417 25.76 13.46 -16.83
CA GLU A 417 26.58 14.20 -15.86
C GLU A 417 27.79 13.38 -15.40
N TYR A 418 27.61 12.08 -15.15
CA TYR A 418 28.71 11.18 -14.77
C TYR A 418 29.74 11.00 -15.89
N SER A 419 29.29 10.90 -17.14
CA SER A 419 30.18 10.80 -18.30
C SER A 419 30.98 12.09 -18.51
N GLY A 420 30.38 13.26 -18.29
CA GLY A 420 31.05 14.55 -18.31
C GLY A 420 32.09 14.68 -17.20
N ALA A 421 31.78 14.21 -15.99
CA ALA A 421 32.72 14.18 -14.87
C ALA A 421 33.90 13.23 -15.14
N VAL A 422 33.65 12.04 -15.69
CA VAL A 422 34.69 11.07 -16.07
C VAL A 422 35.60 11.62 -17.17
N LEU A 423 35.05 12.30 -18.17
CA LEU A 423 35.83 12.99 -19.20
C LEU A 423 36.65 14.16 -18.63
N GLY A 424 36.09 14.91 -17.67
CA GLY A 424 36.80 15.97 -16.95
C GLY A 424 37.98 15.43 -16.15
N VAL A 425 37.81 14.30 -15.46
CA VAL A 425 38.86 13.61 -14.72
C VAL A 425 39.91 13.00 -15.66
N LEU A 426 39.50 12.38 -16.78
CA LEU A 426 40.42 11.89 -17.81
C LEU A 426 41.23 13.02 -18.44
N SER A 427 40.61 14.17 -18.70
CA SER A 427 41.31 15.38 -19.16
C SER A 427 42.32 15.82 -18.10
N ALA A 428 41.92 15.96 -16.84
CA ALA A 428 42.83 16.36 -15.75
C ALA A 428 44.00 15.39 -15.54
N VAL A 429 43.77 14.07 -15.64
CA VAL A 429 44.79 13.02 -15.52
C VAL A 429 45.75 13.03 -16.72
N LEU A 430 45.27 13.30 -17.93
CA LEU A 430 46.11 13.46 -19.13
C LEU A 430 46.87 14.80 -19.15
N TYR A 431 46.37 15.82 -18.45
CA TYR A 431 47.00 17.14 -18.32
C TYR A 431 48.27 17.16 -17.44
N GLY A 432 48.50 16.11 -16.64
CA GLY A 432 49.61 16.05 -15.67
C GLY A 432 51.01 15.76 -16.23
N ARG A 433 51.19 15.44 -17.52
CA ARG A 433 52.53 15.16 -18.10
C ARG A 433 52.87 16.11 -19.27
N ARG A 434 53.97 16.86 -19.10
CA ARG A 434 54.60 17.69 -20.13
C ARG A 434 55.12 16.81 -21.27
N GLY A 435 54.35 16.64 -22.35
CA GLY A 435 54.82 15.85 -23.49
C GLY A 435 54.19 16.12 -24.85
N HIS A 436 52.89 16.43 -24.95
CA HIS A 436 52.25 16.48 -26.28
C HIS A 436 51.21 17.61 -26.41
N ILE A 437 51.64 18.76 -26.94
CA ILE A 437 50.80 19.96 -27.16
C ILE A 437 49.63 19.67 -28.12
N TRP A 438 49.84 18.89 -29.18
CA TRP A 438 48.78 18.56 -30.15
C TRP A 438 47.62 17.74 -29.55
N LYS A 439 47.91 16.85 -28.59
CA LYS A 439 46.87 16.11 -27.85
C LYS A 439 46.07 17.03 -26.91
N LYS A 440 46.68 18.11 -26.43
CA LYS A 440 46.00 19.14 -25.61
C LYS A 440 45.05 19.99 -26.44
N VAL A 441 45.46 20.38 -27.65
CA VAL A 441 44.60 21.12 -28.59
C VAL A 441 43.41 20.26 -29.02
N GLY A 442 43.63 18.98 -29.34
CA GLY A 442 42.55 18.05 -29.69
C GLY A 442 41.57 17.79 -28.54
N GLY A 443 42.06 17.63 -27.30
CA GLY A 443 41.22 17.45 -26.11
C GLY A 443 40.38 18.69 -25.79
N LEU A 444 40.94 19.89 -25.92
CA LEU A 444 40.22 21.15 -25.75
C LEU A 444 39.12 21.30 -26.82
N PHE A 445 39.41 20.92 -28.07
CA PHE A 445 38.43 20.96 -29.15
C PHE A 445 37.26 19.99 -28.92
N ALA A 446 37.55 18.76 -28.46
CA ALA A 446 36.52 17.77 -28.13
C ALA A 446 35.64 18.21 -26.95
N MET A 447 36.24 18.86 -25.93
CA MET A 447 35.51 19.40 -24.79
C MET A 447 34.59 20.55 -25.20
N LEU A 448 35.09 21.50 -26.02
CA LEU A 448 34.29 22.62 -26.54
C LEU A 448 33.17 22.15 -27.47
N ALA A 449 33.44 21.16 -28.33
CA ALA A 449 32.41 20.55 -29.18
C ALA A 449 31.32 19.87 -28.33
N SER A 450 31.72 19.15 -27.27
CA SER A 450 30.77 18.48 -26.36
C SER A 450 29.88 19.50 -25.65
N PHE A 451 30.45 20.59 -25.13
CA PHE A 451 29.70 21.69 -24.53
C PHE A 451 28.77 22.38 -25.51
N TYR A 452 29.20 22.58 -26.76
CA TYR A 452 28.38 23.14 -27.83
C TYR A 452 27.15 22.26 -28.11
N PHE A 453 27.33 20.94 -28.30
CA PHE A 453 26.21 20.03 -28.55
C PHE A 453 25.25 19.92 -27.34
N LEU A 454 25.78 19.96 -26.12
CA LEU A 454 24.95 20.04 -24.90
C LEU A 454 24.13 21.34 -24.86
N SER A 455 24.74 22.49 -25.17
CA SER A 455 24.05 23.78 -25.19
C SER A 455 22.96 23.88 -26.25
N GLN A 456 23.11 23.13 -27.35
CA GLN A 456 22.13 23.04 -28.43
C GLN A 456 21.03 21.99 -28.17
N GLY A 457 20.96 21.41 -26.96
CA GLY A 457 19.90 20.49 -26.55
C GLY A 457 20.01 19.05 -27.07
N TRP A 458 21.14 18.67 -27.68
CA TRP A 458 21.29 17.37 -28.34
C TRP A 458 21.29 16.17 -27.39
N ALA A 459 21.61 16.37 -26.11
CA ALA A 459 21.48 15.33 -25.09
C ALA A 459 20.03 14.82 -24.93
N MET A 460 19.06 15.64 -25.33
CA MET A 460 17.61 15.40 -25.23
C MET A 460 16.96 15.06 -26.60
N ALA A 461 17.70 15.15 -27.71
CA ALA A 461 17.18 14.85 -29.04
C ALA A 461 17.05 13.33 -29.27
N THR A 462 16.02 12.92 -30.02
CA THR A 462 15.74 11.51 -30.36
C THR A 462 16.40 11.05 -31.67
N TYR A 463 17.13 11.92 -32.37
CA TYR A 463 17.77 11.63 -33.66
C TYR A 463 19.25 12.03 -33.67
N SER A 464 20.07 11.27 -34.40
CA SER A 464 21.52 11.48 -34.53
C SER A 464 21.85 12.61 -35.52
N PRO A 465 22.88 13.45 -35.27
CA PRO A 465 23.35 14.47 -36.22
C PRO A 465 23.97 13.90 -37.50
N PHE A 466 24.19 12.58 -37.57
CA PHE A 466 24.79 11.91 -38.74
C PHE A 466 23.77 11.16 -39.60
N ASN A 467 22.47 11.30 -39.34
CA ASN A 467 21.45 10.75 -40.21
C ASN A 467 21.31 11.63 -41.46
N ILE A 468 22.05 11.28 -42.51
CA ILE A 468 21.77 11.73 -43.87
C ILE A 468 20.44 11.10 -44.26
N LEU A 469 19.41 11.94 -44.39
CA LEU A 469 18.12 11.59 -44.97
C LEU A 469 18.36 11.04 -46.39
N SER A 470 17.98 9.80 -46.63
CA SER A 470 17.77 9.30 -47.99
C SER A 470 16.49 9.93 -48.55
N PRO A 471 16.52 10.61 -49.71
CA PRO A 471 15.33 11.25 -50.27
C PRO A 471 14.58 10.28 -51.18
N ILE A 472 13.61 9.53 -50.64
CA ILE A 472 12.55 8.76 -51.34
C ILE A 472 11.42 8.65 -50.27
N GLU A 473 10.18 9.10 -50.39
CA GLU A 473 9.24 9.27 -51.51
C GLU A 473 8.18 10.32 -51.12
N LEU A 474 7.51 10.88 -52.14
CA LEU A 474 6.53 11.98 -52.14
C LEU A 474 5.34 11.86 -51.16
#